data_AF-A0A553K0X6-F1
#
_entry.id   AF-A0A553K0X6-F1
#
_cell.length_a   1.000
_cell.length_b   1.000
_cell.length_c   1.000
_cell.angle_alpha   90.00
_cell.angle_beta   90.00
_cell.angle_gamma   90.00
#
_symmetry.space_group_name_H-M   'P 1'
#
loop_
_entity.id
_entity.type
_entity.pdbx_description
1 polymer ?
#
loop_
_entity_poly.entity_id
_entity_poly.type
_entity_poly.pdbx_seq_one_letter_code
_entity_poly.pdbx_strand_id
1 'polypeptide(L)'
;MRIQRFLIAALTALVLLPLAVAPQPAAAEEDLYTTDGTHLVNGREWRTHCEPYSSTRRCWTEIKATTIKYVDGRYQSTTDWTFNNLTYAASPRSLWRRNPLGADGAVRGTAQWTGDDGRQWRTECDTAKTGGNGCRSYTFSSVIEAFRTPRGATAYRSVRKWVFNSIVRFTPAPPRSTDELDRIVDPALRGCVAEAMVEYGSLAAIKALWCDSRGVKTLQGMPAMPALGDLSLMDNALTSLKGLPSLPTLESLSLNDNALTTLSGLPTLPNLTWLDVSANALTSLVGLTATPALEALDAWANKLAGNLDLNTLPRTLTELNLSRNAYTGVTGSLPALDRLLLEANRVSDVRGIIASTRLTTVDLGENAVADASGFARLTGLEYLNLHDNRLTTVAGLTKLPRLMFLYLHGNQIRSVDGLQNLPKLEELWLQGNPVNNRAVLKPLHDRGCVIDIWP
;
A
#
# COMPACT_ATOMS: atom_id res chain seq x y z
N MET A 1 9.18 -60.99 -74.82
CA MET A 1 8.31 -59.81 -74.54
C MET A 1 8.19 -59.66 -73.03
N ARG A 2 8.62 -58.51 -72.49
CA ARG A 2 8.39 -57.98 -71.11
C ARG A 2 9.09 -58.70 -69.94
N ILE A 3 9.68 -58.07 -68.91
CA ILE A 3 9.91 -56.68 -68.46
C ILE A 3 11.12 -56.75 -67.49
N GLN A 4 12.13 -55.89 -67.64
CA GLN A 4 13.18 -55.64 -66.63
C GLN A 4 12.82 -54.39 -65.82
N ARG A 5 12.86 -54.50 -64.48
CA ARG A 5 12.62 -53.41 -63.53
C ARG A 5 13.95 -52.70 -63.24
N PHE A 6 14.01 -51.39 -63.46
CA PHE A 6 15.10 -50.52 -63.02
C PHE A 6 14.80 -50.01 -61.61
N LEU A 7 15.76 -50.17 -60.70
CA LEU A 7 15.83 -49.54 -59.38
C LEU A 7 16.96 -48.50 -59.44
N ILE A 8 16.59 -47.23 -59.34
CA ILE A 8 17.52 -46.09 -59.26
C ILE A 8 17.82 -45.83 -57.78
N ALA A 9 19.09 -45.93 -57.40
CA ALA A 9 19.59 -45.55 -56.08
C ALA A 9 19.89 -44.04 -56.06
N ALA A 10 19.27 -43.31 -55.11
CA ALA A 10 19.58 -41.92 -54.83
C ALA A 10 20.56 -41.83 -53.65
N LEU A 11 21.80 -41.38 -53.90
CA LEU A 11 22.75 -41.00 -52.86
C LEU A 11 22.52 -39.52 -52.48
N THR A 12 22.08 -39.27 -51.26
CA THR A 12 22.02 -37.92 -50.66
C THR A 12 23.33 -37.63 -49.91
N ALA A 13 24.06 -36.61 -50.36
CA ALA A 13 25.26 -36.09 -49.69
C ALA A 13 24.89 -35.27 -48.45
N LEU A 14 25.50 -35.59 -47.31
CA LEU A 14 25.35 -34.90 -46.03
C LEU A 14 26.30 -33.69 -45.98
N VAL A 15 25.76 -32.48 -46.00
CA VAL A 15 26.53 -31.23 -45.81
C VAL A 15 26.61 -30.94 -44.30
N LEU A 16 27.81 -31.01 -43.73
CA LEU A 16 28.10 -30.58 -42.35
C LEU A 16 28.31 -29.06 -42.33
N LEU A 17 27.35 -28.32 -41.76
CA LEU A 17 27.50 -26.90 -41.42
C LEU A 17 28.30 -26.77 -40.11
N PRO A 18 29.28 -25.86 -40.00
CA PRO A 18 30.00 -25.63 -38.77
C PRO A 18 29.08 -24.93 -37.75
N LEU A 19 29.00 -25.49 -36.54
CA LEU A 19 28.35 -24.86 -35.39
C LEU A 19 29.10 -23.57 -35.04
N ALA A 20 28.44 -22.42 -35.20
CA ALA A 20 28.92 -21.15 -34.70
C ALA A 20 28.96 -21.20 -33.16
N VAL A 21 30.16 -21.16 -32.59
CA VAL A 21 30.36 -20.98 -31.15
C VAL A 21 29.92 -19.55 -30.82
N ALA A 22 28.86 -19.42 -30.01
CA ALA A 22 28.45 -18.11 -29.50
C ALA A 22 29.61 -17.50 -28.69
N PRO A 23 29.92 -16.20 -28.84
CA PRO A 23 30.94 -15.56 -28.03
C PRO A 23 30.56 -15.68 -26.55
N GLN A 24 31.46 -16.27 -25.76
CA GLN A 24 31.34 -16.26 -24.30
C GLN A 24 31.21 -14.81 -23.82
N PRO A 25 30.30 -14.52 -22.88
CA PRO A 25 30.27 -13.21 -22.24
C PRO A 25 31.65 -12.96 -21.61
N ALA A 26 32.19 -11.74 -21.81
CA ALA A 26 33.43 -11.31 -21.19
C ALA A 26 33.36 -11.61 -19.69
N ALA A 27 34.34 -12.34 -19.17
CA ALA A 27 34.45 -12.61 -17.74
C ALA A 27 34.34 -11.27 -16.99
N ALA A 28 33.44 -11.20 -16.01
CA ALA A 28 33.32 -10.02 -15.17
C ALA A 28 34.70 -9.69 -14.61
N GLU A 29 35.19 -8.48 -14.87
CA GLU A 29 36.49 -8.02 -14.39
C GLU A 29 36.48 -8.12 -12.86
N GLU A 30 37.30 -9.03 -12.33
CA GLU A 30 37.36 -9.34 -10.91
C GLU A 30 37.74 -8.07 -10.13
N ASP A 31 36.96 -7.74 -9.10
CA ASP A 31 37.15 -6.50 -8.36
C ASP A 31 38.43 -6.55 -7.51
N LEU A 32 39.48 -5.96 -8.07
CA LEU A 32 40.81 -5.83 -7.46
C LEU A 32 40.77 -5.45 -5.97
N TYR A 33 39.85 -4.57 -5.57
CA TYR A 33 39.87 -3.97 -4.23
C TYR A 33 39.11 -4.76 -3.17
N THR A 34 38.37 -5.80 -3.56
CA THR A 34 37.56 -6.61 -2.63
C THR A 34 37.72 -8.12 -2.81
N THR A 35 38.63 -8.54 -3.68
CA THR A 35 38.84 -9.96 -4.00
C THR A 35 40.23 -10.40 -3.56
N ASP A 36 40.29 -11.45 -2.74
CA ASP A 36 41.55 -11.95 -2.20
C ASP A 36 42.44 -12.57 -3.27
N GLY A 37 43.75 -12.37 -3.11
CA GLY A 37 44.76 -13.00 -3.96
C GLY A 37 45.62 -11.99 -4.72
N THR A 38 46.39 -12.50 -5.67
CA THR A 38 47.26 -11.72 -6.56
C THR A 38 46.57 -11.47 -7.89
N HIS A 39 46.63 -10.24 -8.37
CA HIS A 39 45.95 -9.79 -9.58
C HIS A 39 46.94 -9.16 -10.55
N LEU A 40 46.79 -9.41 -11.85
CA LEU A 40 47.55 -8.70 -12.89
C LEU A 40 46.60 -7.76 -13.63
N VAL A 41 46.64 -6.48 -13.30
CA VAL A 41 45.71 -5.46 -13.83
C VAL A 41 46.52 -4.32 -14.45
N ASN A 42 46.24 -4.01 -15.71
CA ASN A 42 46.93 -2.98 -16.49
C ASN A 42 48.47 -3.12 -16.50
N GLY A 43 48.97 -4.36 -16.60
CA GLY A 43 50.40 -4.67 -16.65
C GLY A 43 51.14 -4.46 -15.32
N ARG A 44 50.42 -4.38 -14.19
CA ARG A 44 50.98 -4.26 -12.85
C ARG A 44 50.53 -5.40 -11.97
N GLU A 45 51.44 -5.88 -11.12
CA GLU A 45 51.14 -6.88 -10.11
C GLU A 45 50.50 -6.20 -8.90
N TRP A 46 49.36 -6.73 -8.48
CA TRP A 46 48.62 -6.32 -7.30
C TRP A 46 48.42 -7.52 -6.38
N ARG A 47 48.22 -7.26 -5.09
CA ARG A 47 47.72 -8.27 -4.16
C ARG A 47 46.74 -7.64 -3.20
N THR A 48 45.68 -8.38 -2.90
CA THR A 48 44.63 -7.97 -1.98
C THR A 48 44.43 -9.05 -0.93
N HIS A 49 44.33 -8.64 0.33
CA HIS A 49 44.04 -9.50 1.46
C HIS A 49 42.91 -8.92 2.31
N CYS A 50 41.87 -9.70 2.54
CA CYS A 50 40.63 -9.29 3.17
C CYS A 50 40.42 -10.04 4.50
N GLU A 51 39.93 -9.30 5.48
CA GLU A 51 39.60 -9.80 6.81
C GLU A 51 38.19 -9.33 7.22
N PRO A 52 37.45 -10.10 8.01
CA PRO A 52 36.23 -9.61 8.65
C PRO A 52 36.50 -8.34 9.46
N TYR A 53 35.63 -7.35 9.36
CA TYR A 53 35.77 -6.09 10.08
C TYR A 53 34.41 -5.58 10.55
N SER A 54 34.14 -5.71 11.85
CA SER A 54 32.84 -5.37 12.43
C SER A 54 31.70 -6.06 11.63
N SER A 55 30.72 -5.30 11.15
CA SER A 55 29.60 -5.78 10.33
C SER A 55 29.87 -5.77 8.82
N THR A 56 31.12 -5.60 8.38
CA THR A 56 31.53 -5.67 6.97
C THR A 56 32.83 -6.49 6.83
N ARG A 57 33.46 -6.44 5.66
CA ARG A 57 34.79 -6.98 5.37
C ARG A 57 35.70 -5.83 4.96
N ARG A 58 36.97 -5.91 5.35
CA ARG A 58 37.97 -4.89 4.98
C ARG A 58 39.13 -5.55 4.25
N CYS A 59 39.58 -4.92 3.17
CA CYS A 59 40.56 -5.47 2.24
C CYS A 59 41.74 -4.52 2.10
N TRP A 60 42.94 -5.04 2.34
CA TRP A 60 44.21 -4.37 2.20
C TRP A 60 44.77 -4.64 0.80
N THR A 61 44.92 -3.59 -0.02
CA THR A 61 45.43 -3.72 -1.39
C THR A 61 46.81 -3.10 -1.51
N GLU A 62 47.75 -3.88 -2.04
CA GLU A 62 49.11 -3.49 -2.35
C GLU A 62 49.39 -3.62 -3.84
N ILE A 63 50.29 -2.77 -4.33
CA ILE A 63 50.77 -2.77 -5.70
C ILE A 63 52.28 -2.94 -5.70
N LYS A 64 52.82 -3.72 -6.64
CA LYS A 64 54.25 -3.82 -6.83
C LYS A 64 54.72 -2.59 -7.62
N ALA A 65 55.50 -1.71 -6.97
CA ALA A 65 55.93 -0.46 -7.59
C ALA A 65 57.30 -0.01 -7.09
N THR A 66 58.00 0.75 -7.95
CA THR A 66 59.22 1.46 -7.55
C THR A 66 58.86 2.68 -6.73
N THR A 67 59.25 2.70 -5.46
CA THR A 67 59.12 3.84 -4.56
C THR A 67 60.49 4.44 -4.26
N ILE A 68 60.52 5.72 -3.89
CA ILE A 68 61.74 6.40 -3.46
C ILE A 68 61.64 6.61 -1.95
N LYS A 69 62.65 6.16 -1.21
CA LYS A 69 62.79 6.37 0.23
C LYS A 69 64.00 7.26 0.49
N TYR A 70 63.94 8.07 1.55
CA TYR A 70 65.09 8.84 2.02
C TYR A 70 65.71 8.10 3.20
N VAL A 71 66.88 7.52 2.99
CA VAL A 71 67.59 6.66 3.96
C VAL A 71 69.05 7.12 4.01
N ASP A 72 69.56 7.35 5.22
CA ASP A 72 70.95 7.77 5.47
C ASP A 72 71.41 8.98 4.65
N GLY A 73 70.54 10.00 4.55
CA GLY A 73 70.85 11.25 3.85
C GLY A 73 70.74 11.17 2.32
N ARG A 74 70.34 10.03 1.74
CA ARG A 74 70.24 9.84 0.28
C ARG A 74 68.86 9.30 -0.13
N TYR A 75 68.43 9.68 -1.33
CA TYR A 75 67.26 9.08 -1.96
C TYR A 75 67.64 7.74 -2.58
N GLN A 76 66.93 6.68 -2.21
CA GLN A 76 67.13 5.32 -2.72
C GLN A 76 65.84 4.83 -3.37
N SER A 77 65.96 4.19 -4.54
CA SER A 77 64.83 3.55 -5.22
C SER A 77 64.70 2.09 -4.81
N THR A 78 63.49 1.67 -4.45
CA THR A 78 63.18 0.27 -4.11
C THR A 78 61.93 -0.16 -4.85
N THR A 79 62.01 -1.30 -5.56
CA THR A 79 60.85 -1.92 -6.21
C THR A 79 60.37 -3.08 -5.36
N ASP A 80 59.23 -2.90 -4.72
CA ASP A 80 58.62 -3.91 -3.85
C ASP A 80 57.10 -3.68 -3.77
N TRP A 81 56.41 -4.52 -3.00
CA TRP A 81 55.02 -4.30 -2.61
C TRP A 81 54.89 -3.03 -1.77
N THR A 82 54.05 -2.12 -2.23
CA THR A 82 53.70 -0.90 -1.50
C THR A 82 52.20 -0.84 -1.28
N PHE A 83 51.82 -0.33 -0.11
CA PHE A 83 50.42 -0.05 0.20
C PHE A 83 49.82 0.88 -0.85
N ASN A 84 48.66 0.49 -1.38
CA ASN A 84 47.86 1.35 -2.24
C ASN A 84 46.70 1.95 -1.45
N ASN A 85 45.83 1.11 -0.90
CA ASN A 85 44.70 1.57 -0.11
C ASN A 85 44.08 0.46 0.76
N LEU A 86 43.21 0.90 1.68
CA LEU A 86 42.32 0.05 2.46
C LEU A 86 40.90 0.18 1.91
N THR A 87 40.19 -0.93 1.68
CA THR A 87 38.82 -0.93 1.15
C THR A 87 37.88 -1.58 2.15
N TYR A 88 36.83 -0.87 2.56
CA TYR A 88 35.71 -1.46 3.28
C TYR A 88 34.67 -1.92 2.25
N ALA A 89 34.37 -3.22 2.25
CA ALA A 89 33.44 -3.84 1.34
C ALA A 89 32.01 -3.28 1.50
N ALA A 90 31.20 -3.49 0.46
CA ALA A 90 29.85 -2.94 0.37
C ALA A 90 29.03 -3.26 1.64
N SER A 91 28.54 -2.21 2.29
CA SER A 91 27.74 -2.31 3.52
C SER A 91 26.70 -1.17 3.59
N PRO A 92 25.63 -1.26 4.40
CA PRO A 92 24.67 -0.18 4.51
C PRO A 92 25.29 1.13 5.00
N ARG A 93 24.90 2.28 4.40
CA ARG A 93 25.36 3.62 4.82
C ARG A 93 25.10 3.92 6.30
N SER A 94 24.05 3.34 6.85
CA SER A 94 23.67 3.51 8.27
C SER A 94 24.77 3.04 9.23
N LEU A 95 25.59 2.06 8.86
CA LEU A 95 26.71 1.58 9.68
C LEU A 95 27.83 2.62 9.82
N TRP A 96 27.86 3.61 8.92
CA TRP A 96 28.86 4.67 8.89
C TRP A 96 28.36 5.97 9.53
N ARG A 97 27.19 5.93 10.17
CA ARG A 97 26.67 7.08 10.93
C ARG A 97 27.66 7.42 12.05
N ARG A 98 28.19 8.65 12.03
CA ARG A 98 29.27 9.14 12.93
C ARG A 98 30.66 8.59 12.63
N ASN A 99 30.88 7.98 11.47
CA ASN A 99 32.22 7.64 11.01
C ASN A 99 32.61 8.53 9.82
N PRO A 100 33.62 9.40 9.96
CA PRO A 100 33.95 10.39 8.95
C PRO A 100 34.57 9.76 7.68
N LEU A 101 35.07 8.52 7.73
CA LEU A 101 35.51 7.78 6.54
C LEU A 101 34.36 7.48 5.56
N GLY A 102 33.13 7.42 6.07
CA GLY A 102 31.89 7.31 5.28
C GLY A 102 31.10 8.62 5.25
N ALA A 103 31.75 9.76 5.50
CA ALA A 103 31.15 11.09 5.64
C ALA A 103 29.91 11.08 6.57
N ASP A 104 30.03 10.41 7.71
CA ASP A 104 28.97 10.25 8.71
C ASP A 104 27.65 9.65 8.18
N GLY A 105 27.73 8.91 7.07
CA GLY A 105 26.60 8.26 6.42
C GLY A 105 25.84 9.15 5.42
N ALA A 106 26.33 10.36 5.14
CA ALA A 106 25.68 11.30 4.23
C ALA A 106 25.80 10.89 2.74
N VAL A 107 24.75 11.16 1.96
CA VAL A 107 24.75 11.02 0.49
C VAL A 107 25.42 12.26 -0.10
N ARG A 108 26.38 12.06 -1.03
CA ARG A 108 27.25 13.16 -1.53
C ARG A 108 27.96 13.93 -0.40
N GLY A 109 28.21 13.24 0.71
CA GLY A 109 28.83 13.81 1.90
C GLY A 109 30.31 14.14 1.71
N THR A 110 30.79 15.11 2.47
CA THR A 110 32.20 15.38 2.67
C THR A 110 32.49 15.45 4.16
N ALA A 111 33.72 15.09 4.54
CA ALA A 111 34.20 15.22 5.92
C ALA A 111 35.65 15.65 5.91
N GLN A 112 36.08 16.43 6.90
CA GLN A 112 37.48 16.75 7.15
C GLN A 112 37.72 16.76 8.66
N TRP A 113 38.74 16.05 9.13
CA TRP A 113 39.04 15.91 10.55
C TRP A 113 40.54 15.73 10.79
N THR A 114 40.95 15.81 12.05
CA THR A 114 42.29 15.41 12.48
C THR A 114 42.14 14.13 13.30
N GLY A 115 42.86 13.08 12.93
CA GLY A 115 42.86 11.81 13.66
C GLY A 115 43.61 11.93 14.98
N ASP A 116 43.44 10.95 15.86
CA ASP A 116 44.09 10.92 17.18
C ASP A 116 45.62 10.89 17.09
N ASP A 117 46.15 10.46 15.94
CA ASP A 117 47.57 10.47 15.61
C ASP A 117 48.07 11.82 15.04
N GLY A 118 47.22 12.85 15.05
CA GLY A 118 47.51 14.18 14.52
C GLY A 118 47.49 14.28 12.99
N ARG A 119 47.22 13.20 12.25
CA ARG A 119 47.11 13.26 10.78
C ARG A 119 45.83 13.98 10.39
N GLN A 120 45.90 14.84 9.39
CA GLN A 120 44.71 15.46 8.80
C GLN A 120 44.11 14.51 7.75
N TRP A 121 42.80 14.40 7.78
CA TRP A 121 42.00 13.52 6.94
C TRP A 121 40.93 14.31 6.21
N ARG A 122 40.56 13.84 5.01
CA ARG A 122 39.34 14.28 4.34
C ARG A 122 38.69 13.14 3.57
N THR A 123 37.38 13.21 3.39
CA THR A 123 36.58 12.23 2.67
C THR A 123 35.64 12.94 1.70
N GLU A 124 35.48 12.36 0.51
CA GLU A 124 34.44 12.71 -0.46
C GLU A 124 33.65 11.46 -0.84
N CYS A 125 32.34 11.59 -1.01
CA CYS A 125 31.44 10.50 -1.38
C CYS A 125 30.60 10.85 -2.61
N ASP A 126 30.24 9.83 -3.41
CA ASP A 126 29.32 9.96 -4.55
C ASP A 126 29.75 11.01 -5.59
N THR A 127 31.07 11.21 -5.78
CA THR A 127 31.65 12.12 -6.77
C THR A 127 32.08 11.38 -8.03
N ALA A 128 32.40 12.12 -9.10
CA ALA A 128 32.95 11.54 -10.33
C ALA A 128 34.22 10.70 -10.08
N LYS A 129 34.97 10.98 -9.01
CA LYS A 129 36.17 10.22 -8.64
C LYS A 129 35.86 8.93 -7.88
N THR A 130 34.79 8.92 -7.09
CA THR A 130 34.44 7.78 -6.24
C THR A 130 33.44 6.83 -6.89
N GLY A 131 32.67 7.32 -7.87
CA GLY A 131 31.46 6.66 -8.34
C GLY A 131 30.32 6.79 -7.32
N GLY A 132 29.11 6.38 -7.72
CA GLY A 132 27.97 6.28 -6.81
C GLY A 132 28.15 5.14 -5.80
N ASN A 133 27.61 5.31 -4.60
CA ASN A 133 27.68 4.33 -3.51
C ASN A 133 29.11 4.05 -3.02
N GLY A 134 29.97 5.06 -3.04
CA GLY A 134 31.31 4.95 -2.49
C GLY A 134 31.83 6.27 -1.95
N CYS A 135 32.78 6.17 -1.01
CA CYS A 135 33.59 7.26 -0.51
C CYS A 135 35.07 6.98 -0.73
N ARG A 136 35.85 8.03 -0.96
CA ARG A 136 37.31 7.98 -0.91
C ARG A 136 37.81 8.92 0.17
N SER A 137 38.70 8.41 1.01
CA SER A 137 39.35 9.17 2.06
C SER A 137 40.83 9.37 1.75
N TYR A 138 41.34 10.53 2.15
CA TYR A 138 42.69 11.01 1.90
C TYR A 138 43.32 11.48 3.21
N THR A 139 44.64 11.32 3.30
CA THR A 139 45.44 11.84 4.41
C THR A 139 46.39 12.92 3.92
N PHE A 140 46.62 13.97 4.71
CA PHE A 140 47.61 14.99 4.39
C PHE A 140 48.98 14.54 4.89
N SER A 141 49.80 14.03 3.97
CA SER A 141 51.03 13.31 4.29
C SER A 141 52.23 13.90 3.54
N SER A 142 53.42 13.76 4.14
CA SER A 142 54.69 14.06 3.48
C SER A 142 55.06 12.92 2.54
N VAL A 143 55.27 13.21 1.25
CA VAL A 143 55.67 12.23 0.23
C VAL A 143 56.84 12.76 -0.59
N ILE A 144 57.60 11.83 -1.15
CA ILE A 144 58.72 12.15 -2.03
C ILE A 144 58.18 12.19 -3.46
N GLU A 145 58.42 13.30 -4.16
CA GLU A 145 58.04 13.45 -5.56
C GLU A 145 59.24 13.83 -6.42
N ALA A 146 59.23 13.27 -7.63
CA ALA A 146 60.21 13.56 -8.66
C ALA A 146 59.89 14.91 -9.32
N PHE A 147 60.92 15.72 -9.54
CA PHE A 147 60.84 16.93 -10.35
C PHE A 147 62.01 16.99 -11.33
N ARG A 148 61.86 17.77 -12.40
CA ARG A 148 62.91 18.00 -13.38
C ARG A 148 63.70 19.24 -12.99
N THR A 149 65.03 19.10 -12.87
CA THR A 149 65.93 20.23 -12.70
C THR A 149 65.98 21.07 -13.99
N PRO A 150 66.43 22.34 -13.95
CA PRO A 150 66.60 23.16 -15.15
C PRO A 150 67.51 22.53 -16.22
N ARG A 151 68.39 21.60 -15.83
CA ARG A 151 69.28 20.85 -16.73
C ARG A 151 68.70 19.50 -17.18
N GLY A 152 67.41 19.23 -16.92
CA GLY A 152 66.70 18.02 -17.37
C GLY A 152 66.86 16.77 -16.49
N ALA A 153 67.78 16.77 -15.52
CA ALA A 153 67.97 15.65 -14.59
C ALA A 153 66.76 15.50 -13.64
N THR A 154 66.39 14.26 -13.31
CA THR A 154 65.37 13.95 -12.29
C THR A 154 65.97 14.15 -10.90
N ALA A 155 65.32 14.95 -10.08
CA ALA A 155 65.63 15.14 -8.67
C ALA A 155 64.40 14.85 -7.81
N TYR A 156 64.60 14.66 -6.51
CA TYR A 156 63.53 14.33 -5.57
C TYR A 156 63.44 15.38 -4.47
N ARG A 157 62.20 15.66 -4.04
CA ARG A 157 61.94 16.54 -2.90
C ARG A 157 60.80 15.99 -2.06
N SER A 158 60.81 16.31 -0.77
CA SER A 158 59.65 16.06 0.10
C SER A 158 58.63 17.17 -0.09
N VAL A 159 57.36 16.79 -0.30
CA VAL A 159 56.23 17.71 -0.27
C VAL A 159 55.11 17.17 0.60
N ARG A 160 54.28 18.07 1.13
CA ARG A 160 53.05 17.72 1.82
C ARG A 160 51.86 17.87 0.88
N LYS A 161 51.10 16.80 0.68
CA LYS A 161 49.87 16.82 -0.12
C LYS A 161 48.86 15.79 0.37
N TRP A 162 47.63 15.90 -0.12
CA TRP A 162 46.60 14.90 0.09
C TRP A 162 46.92 13.64 -0.71
N VAL A 163 47.05 12.51 0.00
CA VAL A 163 47.32 11.20 -0.56
C VAL A 163 46.13 10.30 -0.30
N PHE A 164 45.69 9.59 -1.31
CA PHE A 164 44.61 8.61 -1.20
C PHE A 164 44.96 7.53 -0.18
N ASN A 165 43.99 7.14 0.65
CA ASN A 165 44.21 6.20 1.74
C ASN A 165 43.20 5.05 1.76
N SER A 166 41.90 5.35 1.63
CA SER A 166 40.88 4.32 1.78
C SER A 166 39.62 4.54 0.94
N ILE A 167 38.91 3.44 0.69
CA ILE A 167 37.61 3.38 0.03
C ILE A 167 36.60 2.82 1.02
N VAL A 168 35.43 3.45 1.14
CA VAL A 168 34.25 2.84 1.75
C VAL A 168 33.25 2.59 0.64
N ARG A 169 32.72 1.37 0.54
CA ARG A 169 31.65 1.05 -0.41
C ARG A 169 30.34 0.84 0.31
N PHE A 170 29.27 1.32 -0.31
CA PHE A 170 27.92 1.13 0.20
C PHE A 170 27.17 0.10 -0.63
N THR A 171 26.40 -0.75 0.03
CA THR A 171 25.32 -1.45 -0.68
C THR A 171 24.37 -0.40 -1.24
N PRO A 172 23.90 -0.52 -2.49
CA PRO A 172 22.87 0.38 -3.00
C PRO A 172 21.74 0.48 -1.99
N ALA A 173 21.35 1.71 -1.62
CA ALA A 173 20.10 1.89 -0.92
C ALA A 173 18.98 1.33 -1.83
N PRO A 174 17.91 0.72 -1.28
CA PRO A 174 16.68 0.54 -2.04
C PRO A 174 16.35 1.88 -2.69
N PRO A 175 15.98 1.93 -3.98
CA PRO A 175 15.80 3.19 -4.69
C PRO A 175 14.90 4.14 -3.89
N ARG A 176 15.39 5.35 -3.61
CA ARG A 176 14.52 6.45 -3.17
C ARG A 176 13.67 6.84 -4.38
N SER A 177 12.37 6.68 -4.24
CA SER A 177 11.38 6.53 -5.31
C SER A 177 11.00 7.82 -6.04
N THR A 178 11.88 8.39 -6.85
CA THR A 178 11.42 9.29 -7.93
C THR A 178 10.68 8.49 -8.99
N ASP A 179 11.20 7.31 -9.36
CA ASP A 179 10.62 6.46 -10.42
C ASP A 179 9.21 5.93 -10.10
N GLU A 180 8.88 5.69 -8.83
CA GLU A 180 7.54 5.19 -8.45
C GLU A 180 6.52 6.32 -8.35
N LEU A 181 6.92 7.50 -7.89
CA LEU A 181 6.07 8.69 -7.90
C LEU A 181 5.80 9.17 -9.34
N ASP A 182 6.79 9.06 -10.23
CA ASP A 182 6.65 9.44 -11.64
C ASP A 182 5.68 8.53 -12.40
N ARG A 183 5.46 7.29 -11.93
CA ARG A 183 4.45 6.37 -12.50
C ARG A 183 3.03 6.76 -12.15
N ILE A 184 2.80 7.43 -11.02
CA ILE A 184 1.46 7.88 -10.62
C ILE A 184 1.01 8.91 -11.65
N VAL A 185 -0.04 8.62 -12.42
CA VAL A 185 -0.46 9.49 -13.53
C VAL A 185 -1.11 10.77 -13.01
N ASP A 186 -1.96 10.62 -11.99
CA ASP A 186 -2.73 11.72 -11.43
C ASP A 186 -1.85 12.61 -10.53
N PRO A 187 -1.72 13.92 -10.81
CA PRO A 187 -0.85 14.80 -10.05
C PRO A 187 -1.33 15.04 -8.61
N ALA A 188 -2.64 14.99 -8.35
CA ALA A 188 -3.18 15.15 -7.01
C ALA A 188 -2.87 13.92 -6.16
N LEU A 189 -3.05 12.72 -6.73
CA LEU A 189 -2.64 11.47 -6.07
C LEU A 189 -1.13 11.43 -5.84
N ARG A 190 -0.32 11.86 -6.83
CA ARG A 190 1.14 11.90 -6.70
C ARG A 190 1.56 12.81 -5.55
N GLY A 191 0.95 13.99 -5.42
CA GLY A 191 1.21 14.93 -4.32
C GLY A 191 0.90 14.30 -2.97
N CYS A 192 -0.26 13.66 -2.83
CA CYS A 192 -0.68 12.99 -1.61
C CYS A 192 0.28 11.86 -1.19
N VAL A 193 0.70 11.01 -2.13
CA VAL A 193 1.68 9.94 -1.85
C VAL A 193 3.05 10.53 -1.49
N ALA A 194 3.48 11.61 -2.16
CA ALA A 194 4.74 12.28 -1.84
C ALA A 194 4.72 12.91 -0.44
N GLU A 195 3.62 13.53 -0.02
CA GLU A 195 3.41 14.05 1.34
C GLU A 195 3.49 12.93 2.39
N ALA A 196 2.78 11.82 2.17
CA ALA A 196 2.83 10.66 3.06
C ALA A 196 4.25 10.05 3.12
N MET A 197 4.99 10.04 2.01
CA MET A 197 6.38 9.59 2.01
C MET A 197 7.30 10.48 2.84
N VAL A 198 7.03 11.79 2.96
CA VAL A 198 7.78 12.69 3.85
C VAL A 198 7.50 12.35 5.31
N GLU A 199 6.24 12.03 5.64
CA GLU A 199 5.82 11.66 7.00
C GLU A 199 6.36 10.29 7.44
N TYR A 200 6.15 9.25 6.62
CA TYR A 200 6.47 7.86 6.95
C TYR A 200 7.88 7.44 6.50
N GLY A 201 8.57 8.27 5.71
CA GLY A 201 9.94 8.07 5.24
C GLY A 201 10.11 7.11 4.05
N SER A 202 9.12 6.26 3.74
CA SER A 202 9.11 5.38 2.55
C SER A 202 7.71 4.84 2.25
N LEU A 203 7.45 4.44 0.99
CA LEU A 203 6.18 3.81 0.58
C LEU A 203 5.84 2.56 1.42
N ALA A 204 6.84 1.74 1.75
CA ALA A 204 6.66 0.52 2.53
C ALA A 204 6.27 0.78 4.00
N ALA A 205 6.43 2.01 4.48
CA ALA A 205 6.12 2.40 5.85
C ALA A 205 4.79 3.17 5.97
N ILE A 206 4.16 3.56 4.85
CA ILE A 206 2.88 4.27 4.87
C ILE A 206 1.80 3.33 5.41
N LYS A 207 1.18 3.73 6.53
CA LYS A 207 0.10 3.00 7.20
C LYS A 207 -1.27 3.57 6.89
N ALA A 208 -1.35 4.87 6.67
CA ALA A 208 -2.57 5.56 6.29
C ALA A 208 -2.25 6.56 5.17
N LEU A 209 -3.16 6.68 4.20
CA LEU A 209 -3.05 7.63 3.10
C LEU A 209 -4.40 8.37 2.94
N TRP A 210 -4.39 9.67 3.23
CA TRP A 210 -5.57 10.54 3.13
C TRP A 210 -5.44 11.48 1.94
N CYS A 211 -6.17 11.18 0.85
CA CYS A 211 -6.15 11.94 -0.40
C CYS A 211 -7.49 12.64 -0.69
N ASP A 212 -8.19 13.06 0.37
CA ASP A 212 -9.55 13.60 0.28
C ASP A 212 -9.57 15.01 -0.33
N SER A 213 -10.62 15.33 -1.08
CA SER A 213 -10.87 16.69 -1.61
C SER A 213 -9.73 17.25 -2.47
N ARG A 214 -8.92 16.39 -3.11
CA ARG A 214 -7.76 16.82 -3.92
C ARG A 214 -8.02 16.80 -5.43
N GLY A 215 -9.21 16.37 -5.86
CA GLY A 215 -9.58 16.29 -7.28
C GLY A 215 -8.89 15.14 -8.03
N VAL A 216 -8.61 14.04 -7.34
CA VAL A 216 -8.06 12.81 -7.91
C VAL A 216 -9.06 12.22 -8.92
N LYS A 217 -8.59 11.93 -10.14
CA LYS A 217 -9.43 11.41 -11.25
C LYS A 217 -9.12 9.98 -11.62
N THR A 218 -7.91 9.51 -11.34
CA THR A 218 -7.46 8.15 -11.67
C THR A 218 -6.47 7.62 -10.66
N LEU A 219 -6.53 6.31 -10.42
CA LEU A 219 -5.58 5.58 -9.57
C LEU A 219 -4.44 4.96 -10.40
N GLN A 220 -4.37 5.26 -11.70
CA GLN A 220 -3.36 4.67 -12.57
C GLN A 220 -1.93 4.99 -12.10
N GLY A 221 -1.16 3.92 -11.90
CA GLY A 221 0.23 4.01 -11.46
C GLY A 221 0.41 4.22 -9.96
N MET A 222 -0.67 4.12 -9.17
CA MET A 222 -0.60 4.10 -7.71
C MET A 222 0.34 2.94 -7.26
N PRO A 223 1.37 3.23 -6.45
CA PRO A 223 2.32 2.21 -6.02
C PRO A 223 1.70 1.29 -4.97
N ALA A 224 2.23 0.07 -4.87
CA ALA A 224 1.89 -0.81 -3.76
C ALA A 224 2.42 -0.22 -2.44
N MET A 225 1.58 -0.22 -1.41
CA MET A 225 1.94 0.18 -0.05
C MET A 225 1.61 -0.98 0.88
N PRO A 226 2.56 -1.91 1.11
CA PRO A 226 2.29 -3.19 1.78
C PRO A 226 1.88 -3.05 3.26
N ALA A 227 2.07 -1.89 3.87
CA ALA A 227 1.69 -1.61 5.25
C ALA A 227 0.42 -0.76 5.39
N LEU A 228 -0.24 -0.42 4.26
CA LEU A 228 -1.39 0.49 4.24
C LEU A 228 -2.64 -0.19 4.81
N GLY A 229 -3.07 0.25 5.99
CA GLY A 229 -4.31 -0.16 6.65
C GLY A 229 -5.50 0.72 6.28
N ASP A 230 -5.27 2.02 6.08
CA ASP A 230 -6.33 3.00 5.81
C ASP A 230 -6.06 3.77 4.52
N LEU A 231 -7.04 3.79 3.62
CA LEU A 231 -7.01 4.57 2.38
C LEU A 231 -8.27 5.41 2.26
N SER A 232 -8.12 6.73 2.26
CA SER A 232 -9.22 7.66 2.02
C SER A 232 -9.02 8.43 0.72
N LEU A 233 -10.02 8.34 -0.16
CA LEU A 233 -10.11 9.01 -1.45
C LEU A 233 -11.47 9.74 -1.56
N MET A 234 -12.05 10.15 -0.43
CA MET A 234 -13.33 10.85 -0.33
C MET A 234 -13.32 12.15 -1.12
N ASP A 235 -14.49 12.57 -1.63
CA ASP A 235 -14.68 13.88 -2.27
C ASP A 235 -13.67 14.12 -3.41
N ASN A 236 -13.70 13.24 -4.40
CA ASN A 236 -12.81 13.30 -5.55
C ASN A 236 -13.62 13.11 -6.85
N ALA A 237 -12.93 12.88 -7.97
CA ALA A 237 -13.55 12.74 -9.29
C ALA A 237 -13.27 11.37 -9.91
N LEU A 238 -13.13 10.33 -9.08
CA LEU A 238 -12.91 8.96 -9.54
C LEU A 238 -14.15 8.43 -10.25
N THR A 239 -13.96 7.91 -11.46
CA THR A 239 -15.00 7.24 -12.25
C THR A 239 -14.78 5.74 -12.35
N SER A 240 -13.60 5.27 -11.95
CA SER A 240 -13.20 3.86 -11.99
C SER A 240 -12.16 3.58 -10.91
N LEU A 241 -12.16 2.35 -10.40
CA LEU A 241 -11.15 1.83 -9.46
C LEU A 241 -9.95 1.20 -10.17
N LYS A 242 -9.93 1.21 -11.52
CA LYS A 242 -8.80 0.72 -12.31
C LYS A 242 -7.52 1.47 -11.90
N GLY A 243 -6.49 0.71 -11.56
CA GLY A 243 -5.20 1.23 -11.13
C GLY A 243 -4.96 1.09 -9.62
N LEU A 244 -5.99 0.79 -8.82
CA LEU A 244 -5.83 0.41 -7.42
C LEU A 244 -4.99 -0.88 -7.35
N PRO A 245 -3.80 -0.88 -6.71
CA PRO A 245 -2.97 -2.07 -6.58
C PRO A 245 -3.56 -3.02 -5.54
N SER A 246 -3.03 -4.25 -5.48
CA SER A 246 -3.32 -5.12 -4.34
C SER A 246 -2.75 -4.52 -3.06
N LEU A 247 -3.60 -4.38 -2.04
CA LEU A 247 -3.27 -3.82 -0.74
C LEU A 247 -3.62 -4.88 0.33
N PRO A 248 -2.70 -5.81 0.65
CA PRO A 248 -3.03 -7.00 1.44
C PRO A 248 -3.32 -6.70 2.91
N THR A 249 -2.96 -5.51 3.39
CA THR A 249 -3.14 -5.05 4.77
C THR A 249 -4.27 -4.04 4.93
N LEU A 250 -4.94 -3.66 3.84
CA LEU A 250 -5.98 -2.64 3.87
C LEU A 250 -7.21 -3.14 4.63
N GLU A 251 -7.59 -2.40 5.67
CA GLU A 251 -8.73 -2.67 6.55
C GLU A 251 -9.89 -1.69 6.28
N SER A 252 -9.57 -0.44 5.93
CA SER A 252 -10.53 0.63 5.69
C SER A 252 -10.31 1.33 4.34
N LEU A 253 -11.40 1.49 3.57
CA LEU A 253 -11.39 2.16 2.28
C LEU A 253 -12.57 3.14 2.13
N SER A 254 -12.28 4.44 2.10
CA SER A 254 -13.26 5.50 1.80
C SER A 254 -13.18 5.92 0.33
N LEU A 255 -14.29 5.80 -0.38
CA LEU A 255 -14.47 6.18 -1.80
C LEU A 255 -15.73 7.01 -2.01
N ASN A 256 -16.33 7.51 -0.93
CA ASN A 256 -17.55 8.29 -0.99
C ASN A 256 -17.34 9.64 -1.68
N ASP A 257 -18.44 10.26 -2.13
CA ASP A 257 -18.43 11.54 -2.85
C ASP A 257 -17.49 11.50 -4.06
N ASN A 258 -17.68 10.50 -4.92
CA ASN A 258 -16.97 10.34 -6.19
C ASN A 258 -17.98 10.17 -7.34
N ALA A 259 -17.51 9.75 -8.51
CA ALA A 259 -18.33 9.52 -9.69
C ALA A 259 -18.32 8.05 -10.15
N LEU A 260 -18.14 7.11 -9.22
CA LEU A 260 -18.10 5.68 -9.51
C LEU A 260 -19.49 5.18 -9.97
N THR A 261 -19.50 4.37 -11.02
CA THR A 261 -20.73 3.73 -11.54
C THR A 261 -20.75 2.22 -11.32
N THR A 262 -19.59 1.65 -10.98
CA THR A 262 -19.40 0.22 -10.69
C THR A 262 -18.23 0.04 -9.74
N LEU A 263 -18.25 -1.05 -8.98
CA LEU A 263 -17.11 -1.52 -8.17
C LEU A 263 -16.19 -2.47 -8.95
N SER A 264 -16.47 -2.70 -10.24
CA SER A 264 -15.59 -3.47 -11.11
C SER A 264 -14.21 -2.82 -11.18
N GLY A 265 -13.17 -3.62 -11.00
CA GLY A 265 -11.79 -3.14 -10.91
C GLY A 265 -11.23 -3.07 -9.50
N LEU A 266 -12.04 -3.36 -8.46
CA LEU A 266 -11.50 -3.70 -7.15
C LEU A 266 -10.54 -4.90 -7.28
N PRO A 267 -9.27 -4.78 -6.84
CA PRO A 267 -8.42 -5.93 -6.63
C PRO A 267 -8.94 -6.74 -5.44
N THR A 268 -8.47 -7.98 -5.27
CA THR A 268 -8.74 -8.71 -4.03
C THR A 268 -8.14 -7.96 -2.85
N LEU A 269 -8.98 -7.57 -1.90
CA LEU A 269 -8.61 -6.90 -0.65
C LEU A 269 -8.98 -7.83 0.51
N PRO A 270 -8.07 -8.73 0.91
CA PRO A 270 -8.40 -9.86 1.77
C PRO A 270 -8.76 -9.48 3.20
N ASN A 271 -8.30 -8.31 3.67
CA ASN A 271 -8.48 -7.84 5.05
C ASN A 271 -9.42 -6.63 5.16
N LEU A 272 -10.05 -6.20 4.07
CA LEU A 272 -10.92 -5.03 4.09
C LEU A 272 -12.18 -5.35 4.90
N THR A 273 -12.38 -4.63 6.01
CA THR A 273 -13.52 -4.80 6.93
C THR A 273 -14.54 -3.67 6.79
N TRP A 274 -14.10 -2.47 6.38
CA TRP A 274 -14.97 -1.31 6.19
C TRP A 274 -14.78 -0.69 4.80
N LEU A 275 -15.90 -0.48 4.09
CA LEU A 275 -15.94 0.13 2.77
C LEU A 275 -17.05 1.17 2.70
N ASP A 276 -16.69 2.40 2.40
CA ASP A 276 -17.63 3.48 2.10
C ASP A 276 -17.57 3.86 0.62
N VAL A 277 -18.68 3.65 -0.08
CA VAL A 277 -18.91 3.99 -1.48
C VAL A 277 -20.16 4.85 -1.62
N SER A 278 -20.56 5.53 -0.54
CA SER A 278 -21.71 6.40 -0.51
C SER A 278 -21.57 7.61 -1.44
N ALA A 279 -22.66 8.28 -1.77
CA ALA A 279 -22.67 9.47 -2.64
C ALA A 279 -21.90 9.28 -3.96
N ASN A 280 -22.19 8.17 -4.66
CA ASN A 280 -21.64 7.84 -5.96
C ASN A 280 -22.78 7.65 -6.98
N ALA A 281 -22.50 7.03 -8.13
CA ALA A 281 -23.50 6.73 -9.17
C ALA A 281 -23.60 5.22 -9.44
N LEU A 282 -23.33 4.36 -8.44
CA LEU A 282 -23.32 2.91 -8.58
C LEU A 282 -24.69 2.39 -9.01
N THR A 283 -24.72 1.53 -10.03
CA THR A 283 -25.95 0.85 -10.48
C THR A 283 -26.02 -0.62 -10.07
N SER A 284 -24.90 -1.17 -9.59
CA SER A 284 -24.82 -2.51 -9.01
C SER A 284 -23.67 -2.60 -8.01
N LEU A 285 -23.76 -3.58 -7.10
CA LEU A 285 -22.70 -3.94 -6.14
C LEU A 285 -21.80 -5.07 -6.64
N VAL A 286 -21.84 -5.36 -7.95
CA VAL A 286 -20.96 -6.37 -8.56
C VAL A 286 -19.50 -5.92 -8.38
N GLY A 287 -18.69 -6.78 -7.79
CA GLY A 287 -17.28 -6.52 -7.43
C GLY A 287 -16.97 -6.80 -5.96
N LEU A 288 -17.96 -6.78 -5.07
CA LEU A 288 -17.76 -7.03 -3.63
C LEU A 288 -17.29 -8.45 -3.28
N THR A 289 -17.36 -9.41 -4.20
CA THR A 289 -16.74 -10.73 -4.00
C THR A 289 -15.21 -10.65 -3.86
N ALA A 290 -14.60 -9.53 -4.25
CA ALA A 290 -13.17 -9.25 -4.05
C ALA A 290 -12.80 -8.85 -2.61
N THR A 291 -13.79 -8.61 -1.73
CA THR A 291 -13.60 -8.18 -0.33
C THR A 291 -14.19 -9.23 0.62
N PRO A 292 -13.55 -10.41 0.77
CA PRO A 292 -14.14 -11.57 1.47
C PRO A 292 -14.28 -11.39 2.99
N ALA A 293 -13.60 -10.40 3.58
CA ALA A 293 -13.64 -10.09 5.00
C ALA A 293 -14.53 -8.88 5.34
N LEU A 294 -15.30 -8.35 4.38
CA LEU A 294 -16.04 -7.10 4.56
C LEU A 294 -17.14 -7.26 5.62
N GLU A 295 -17.10 -6.42 6.65
CA GLU A 295 -18.03 -6.43 7.78
C GLU A 295 -19.04 -5.28 7.68
N ALA A 296 -18.60 -4.11 7.22
CA ALA A 296 -19.44 -2.93 7.09
C ALA A 296 -19.35 -2.33 5.67
N LEU A 297 -20.52 -2.10 5.06
CA LEU A 297 -20.66 -1.44 3.77
C LEU A 297 -21.60 -0.25 3.87
N ASP A 298 -21.09 0.94 3.53
CA ASP A 298 -21.92 2.10 3.24
C ASP A 298 -22.00 2.33 1.73
N ALA A 299 -23.20 2.24 1.16
CA ALA A 299 -23.51 2.58 -0.22
C ALA A 299 -24.73 3.51 -0.31
N TRP A 300 -24.90 4.36 0.71
CA TRP A 300 -25.89 5.44 0.76
C TRP A 300 -25.83 6.33 -0.48
N ALA A 301 -26.98 6.87 -0.93
CA ALA A 301 -27.08 7.81 -2.04
C ALA A 301 -26.35 7.36 -3.33
N ASN A 302 -26.83 6.26 -3.91
CA ASN A 302 -26.36 5.73 -5.18
C ASN A 302 -27.53 5.59 -6.18
N LYS A 303 -27.32 4.87 -7.28
CA LYS A 303 -28.35 4.57 -8.30
C LYS A 303 -28.70 3.08 -8.33
N LEU A 304 -28.54 2.40 -7.18
CA LEU A 304 -28.84 0.98 -7.05
C LEU A 304 -30.37 0.78 -7.13
N ALA A 305 -30.82 -0.22 -7.87
CA ALA A 305 -32.24 -0.41 -8.14
C ALA A 305 -32.62 -1.89 -8.28
N GLY A 306 -33.92 -2.15 -8.35
CA GLY A 306 -34.47 -3.49 -8.54
C GLY A 306 -34.63 -4.25 -7.23
N ASN A 307 -34.48 -5.57 -7.28
CA ASN A 307 -34.58 -6.42 -6.11
C ASN A 307 -33.17 -6.78 -5.62
N LEU A 308 -32.87 -6.47 -4.35
CA LEU A 308 -31.59 -6.78 -3.73
C LEU A 308 -31.53 -8.28 -3.38
N ASP A 309 -30.62 -9.04 -3.97
CA ASP A 309 -30.31 -10.40 -3.50
C ASP A 309 -29.11 -10.38 -2.54
N LEU A 310 -29.42 -10.52 -1.25
CA LEU A 310 -28.43 -10.53 -0.17
C LEU A 310 -27.41 -11.69 -0.29
N ASN A 311 -27.74 -12.77 -1.01
CA ASN A 311 -26.80 -13.88 -1.20
C ASN A 311 -25.61 -13.51 -2.10
N THR A 312 -25.70 -12.40 -2.84
CA THR A 312 -24.63 -11.90 -3.73
C THR A 312 -23.57 -11.09 -2.99
N LEU A 313 -23.82 -10.74 -1.73
CA LEU A 313 -22.93 -9.92 -0.90
C LEU A 313 -22.02 -10.79 -0.01
N PRO A 314 -20.90 -10.24 0.50
CA PRO A 314 -20.04 -10.94 1.45
C PRO A 314 -20.82 -11.41 2.69
N ARG A 315 -20.70 -12.70 3.02
CA ARG A 315 -21.44 -13.32 4.14
C ARG A 315 -20.99 -12.86 5.53
N THR A 316 -19.89 -12.14 5.59
CA THR A 316 -19.29 -11.51 6.78
C THR A 316 -19.97 -10.21 7.17
N LEU A 317 -20.78 -9.61 6.29
CA LEU A 317 -21.43 -8.32 6.56
C LEU A 317 -22.31 -8.36 7.82
N THR A 318 -22.01 -7.45 8.73
CA THR A 318 -22.73 -7.15 9.96
C THR A 318 -23.52 -5.84 9.83
N GLU A 319 -23.01 -4.88 9.04
CA GLU A 319 -23.65 -3.59 8.78
C GLU A 319 -23.77 -3.30 7.28
N LEU A 320 -24.97 -2.91 6.85
CA LEU A 320 -25.27 -2.59 5.46
C LEU A 320 -26.17 -1.35 5.35
N ASN A 321 -25.61 -0.25 4.83
CA ASN A 321 -26.35 0.96 4.53
C ASN A 321 -26.58 1.08 3.02
N LEU A 322 -27.85 1.01 2.61
CA LEU A 322 -28.32 1.13 1.23
C LEU A 322 -29.38 2.23 1.09
N SER A 323 -29.45 3.14 2.05
CA SER A 323 -30.44 4.20 2.06
C SER A 323 -30.25 5.16 0.87
N ARG A 324 -31.30 5.87 0.48
CA ARG A 324 -31.32 6.76 -0.70
C ARG A 324 -30.88 6.07 -1.99
N ASN A 325 -31.53 4.95 -2.30
CA ASN A 325 -31.38 4.23 -3.56
C ASN A 325 -32.78 4.02 -4.19
N ALA A 326 -32.94 3.04 -5.09
CA ALA A 326 -34.20 2.73 -5.76
C ALA A 326 -34.56 1.23 -5.68
N TYR A 327 -34.16 0.54 -4.61
CA TYR A 327 -34.54 -0.86 -4.38
C TYR A 327 -36.05 -0.98 -4.16
N THR A 328 -36.67 -2.00 -4.75
CA THR A 328 -38.12 -2.28 -4.64
C THR A 328 -38.43 -3.46 -3.73
N GLY A 329 -37.43 -4.27 -3.41
CA GLY A 329 -37.54 -5.44 -2.54
C GLY A 329 -36.18 -6.00 -2.16
N VAL A 330 -36.21 -6.95 -1.23
CA VAL A 330 -35.03 -7.70 -0.77
C VAL A 330 -35.34 -9.19 -0.80
N THR A 331 -34.38 -10.00 -1.24
CA THR A 331 -34.36 -11.47 -1.22
C THR A 331 -33.06 -11.99 -0.63
N GLY A 332 -33.00 -13.30 -0.37
CA GLY A 332 -31.83 -13.92 0.25
C GLY A 332 -31.72 -13.63 1.73
N SER A 333 -30.54 -13.93 2.30
CA SER A 333 -30.26 -13.70 3.72
C SER A 333 -28.77 -13.52 3.96
N LEU A 334 -28.41 -12.65 4.90
CA LEU A 334 -27.06 -12.55 5.45
C LEU A 334 -27.08 -13.01 6.91
N PRO A 335 -26.40 -14.13 7.24
CA PRO A 335 -26.54 -14.76 8.55
C PRO A 335 -25.88 -13.97 9.70
N ALA A 336 -24.95 -13.07 9.38
CA ALA A 336 -24.22 -12.24 10.34
C ALA A 336 -24.77 -10.79 10.42
N LEU A 337 -25.78 -10.45 9.61
CA LEU A 337 -26.26 -9.07 9.49
C LEU A 337 -27.04 -8.63 10.74
N ASP A 338 -26.52 -7.63 11.42
CA ASP A 338 -27.08 -7.04 12.63
C ASP A 338 -27.83 -5.73 12.32
N ARG A 339 -27.34 -4.96 11.34
CA ARG A 339 -27.87 -3.63 11.00
C ARG A 339 -28.09 -3.45 9.50
N LEU A 340 -29.34 -3.16 9.13
CA LEU A 340 -29.76 -2.92 7.75
C LEU A 340 -30.49 -1.60 7.61
N LEU A 341 -29.92 -0.68 6.83
CA LEU A 341 -30.53 0.61 6.52
C LEU A 341 -30.94 0.67 5.05
N LEU A 342 -32.22 0.93 4.81
CA LEU A 342 -32.87 0.99 3.51
C LEU A 342 -33.79 2.21 3.40
N GLU A 343 -33.57 3.25 4.22
CA GLU A 343 -34.37 4.48 4.21
C GLU A 343 -34.39 5.11 2.81
N ALA A 344 -35.50 5.74 2.42
CA ALA A 344 -35.64 6.47 1.15
C ALA A 344 -35.33 5.57 -0.07
N ASN A 345 -36.01 4.43 -0.13
CA ASN A 345 -36.00 3.51 -1.27
C ASN A 345 -37.44 3.37 -1.81
N ARG A 346 -37.75 2.25 -2.48
CA ARG A 346 -39.10 1.91 -2.97
C ARG A 346 -39.53 0.52 -2.49
N VAL A 347 -38.97 0.07 -1.37
CA VAL A 347 -39.18 -1.27 -0.82
C VAL A 347 -40.65 -1.42 -0.42
N SER A 348 -41.28 -2.45 -0.95
CA SER A 348 -42.66 -2.83 -0.58
C SER A 348 -42.75 -4.26 -0.04
N ASP A 349 -41.80 -5.12 -0.42
CA ASP A 349 -41.70 -6.50 0.02
C ASP A 349 -40.52 -6.68 0.98
N VAL A 350 -40.82 -7.01 2.23
CA VAL A 350 -39.86 -7.19 3.32
C VAL A 350 -39.53 -8.67 3.60
N ARG A 351 -40.03 -9.62 2.79
CA ARG A 351 -39.85 -11.06 3.05
C ARG A 351 -38.38 -11.52 3.08
N GLY A 352 -37.49 -10.91 2.29
CA GLY A 352 -36.05 -11.19 2.37
C GLY A 352 -35.37 -10.57 3.59
N ILE A 353 -35.86 -9.42 4.08
CA ILE A 353 -35.32 -8.77 5.28
C ILE A 353 -35.50 -9.67 6.50
N ILE A 354 -36.69 -10.25 6.65
CA ILE A 354 -37.02 -11.11 7.79
C ILE A 354 -36.33 -12.49 7.75
N ALA A 355 -35.56 -12.80 6.69
CA ALA A 355 -34.74 -14.00 6.62
C ALA A 355 -33.40 -13.83 7.39
N SER A 356 -32.90 -12.60 7.54
CA SER A 356 -31.71 -12.28 8.34
C SER A 356 -32.08 -12.15 9.82
N THR A 357 -32.31 -13.28 10.48
CA THR A 357 -32.89 -13.33 11.85
C THR A 357 -32.03 -12.73 12.97
N ARG A 358 -30.77 -12.34 12.70
CA ARG A 358 -29.89 -11.66 13.66
C ARG A 358 -30.11 -10.17 13.77
N LEU A 359 -30.84 -9.56 12.83
CA LEU A 359 -31.09 -8.12 12.79
C LEU A 359 -31.56 -7.57 14.14
N THR A 360 -30.82 -6.59 14.65
CA THR A 360 -31.15 -5.78 15.82
C THR A 360 -31.65 -4.40 15.41
N THR A 361 -31.21 -3.91 14.24
CA THR A 361 -31.54 -2.58 13.72
C THR A 361 -32.01 -2.67 12.28
N VAL A 362 -33.23 -2.18 12.02
CA VAL A 362 -33.77 -2.06 10.66
C VAL A 362 -34.31 -0.64 10.46
N ASP A 363 -33.81 0.03 9.43
CA ASP A 363 -34.39 1.29 8.94
C ASP A 363 -35.01 1.11 7.56
N LEU A 364 -36.31 1.35 7.47
CA LEU A 364 -37.12 1.30 6.26
C LEU A 364 -37.97 2.58 6.13
N GLY A 365 -37.54 3.70 6.73
CA GLY A 365 -38.18 4.99 6.56
C GLY A 365 -38.33 5.39 5.08
N GLU A 366 -39.33 6.21 4.75
CA GLU A 366 -39.56 6.70 3.38
C GLU A 366 -39.56 5.58 2.31
N ASN A 367 -40.43 4.57 2.48
CA ASN A 367 -40.57 3.43 1.57
C ASN A 367 -42.04 3.19 1.16
N ALA A 368 -42.36 2.00 0.65
CA ALA A 368 -43.69 1.61 0.22
C ALA A 368 -44.22 0.36 0.95
N VAL A 369 -43.74 0.11 2.18
CA VAL A 369 -44.12 -1.06 2.99
C VAL A 369 -45.57 -0.92 3.46
N ALA A 370 -46.40 -1.91 3.14
CA ALA A 370 -47.81 -1.96 3.56
C ALA A 370 -48.11 -3.10 4.54
N ASP A 371 -47.23 -4.11 4.59
CA ASP A 371 -47.35 -5.28 5.46
C ASP A 371 -46.07 -5.49 6.27
N ALA A 372 -46.18 -5.33 7.58
CA ALA A 372 -45.11 -5.57 8.54
C ALA A 372 -45.30 -6.88 9.35
N SER A 373 -46.26 -7.73 8.96
CA SER A 373 -46.60 -8.96 9.70
C SER A 373 -45.41 -9.90 9.91
N GLY A 374 -44.49 -9.94 8.94
CA GLY A 374 -43.29 -10.77 8.97
C GLY A 374 -42.25 -10.39 10.03
N PHE A 375 -42.26 -9.14 10.53
CA PHE A 375 -41.27 -8.65 11.50
C PHE A 375 -41.31 -9.40 12.82
N ALA A 376 -42.43 -10.02 13.19
CA ALA A 376 -42.58 -10.85 14.40
C ALA A 376 -41.53 -11.98 14.51
N ARG A 377 -40.85 -12.34 13.40
CA ARG A 377 -39.77 -13.33 13.37
C ARG A 377 -38.43 -12.79 13.87
N LEU A 378 -38.23 -11.47 13.87
CA LEU A 378 -36.99 -10.81 14.30
C LEU A 378 -37.02 -10.56 15.81
N THR A 379 -36.95 -11.63 16.61
CA THR A 379 -37.05 -11.54 18.08
C THR A 379 -35.88 -10.79 18.74
N GLY A 380 -34.80 -10.58 17.99
CA GLY A 380 -33.63 -9.80 18.37
C GLY A 380 -33.76 -8.30 18.11
N LEU A 381 -34.82 -7.84 17.43
CA LEU A 381 -34.96 -6.47 16.97
C LEU A 381 -35.13 -5.49 18.14
N GLU A 382 -34.31 -4.44 18.15
CA GLU A 382 -34.25 -3.39 19.17
C GLU A 382 -34.66 -2.03 18.60
N TYR A 383 -34.30 -1.75 17.34
CA TYR A 383 -34.65 -0.54 16.60
C TYR A 383 -35.38 -0.87 15.30
N LEU A 384 -36.55 -0.28 15.11
CA LEU A 384 -37.31 -0.39 13.86
C LEU A 384 -37.86 0.97 13.44
N ASN A 385 -37.37 1.47 12.31
CA ASN A 385 -37.90 2.66 11.66
C ASN A 385 -38.71 2.29 10.42
N LEU A 386 -39.99 2.66 10.42
CA LEU A 386 -40.97 2.41 9.36
C LEU A 386 -41.76 3.69 9.07
N HIS A 387 -41.19 4.87 9.35
CA HIS A 387 -41.87 6.13 9.06
C HIS A 387 -42.12 6.35 7.57
N ASP A 388 -43.09 7.18 7.22
CA ASP A 388 -43.45 7.52 5.84
C ASP A 388 -43.58 6.29 4.93
N ASN A 389 -44.42 5.35 5.35
CA ASN A 389 -44.75 4.12 4.64
C ASN A 389 -46.27 4.02 4.39
N ARG A 390 -46.78 2.81 4.11
CA ARG A 390 -48.18 2.56 3.74
C ARG A 390 -48.88 1.61 4.73
N LEU A 391 -48.39 1.52 5.96
CA LEU A 391 -48.95 0.63 6.98
C LEU A 391 -50.34 1.10 7.39
N THR A 392 -51.28 0.17 7.50
CA THR A 392 -52.65 0.43 7.98
C THR A 392 -52.92 -0.18 9.37
N THR A 393 -51.99 -1.01 9.84
CA THR A 393 -52.08 -1.77 11.08
C THR A 393 -50.68 -2.00 11.65
N VAL A 394 -50.61 -2.26 12.95
CA VAL A 394 -49.39 -2.65 13.68
C VAL A 394 -49.23 -4.18 13.80
N ALA A 395 -50.02 -4.95 13.06
CA ALA A 395 -49.93 -6.40 13.06
C ALA A 395 -48.51 -6.87 12.73
N GLY A 396 -47.99 -7.83 13.51
CA GLY A 396 -46.60 -8.30 13.43
C GLY A 396 -45.59 -7.53 14.28
N LEU A 397 -45.91 -6.30 14.70
CA LEU A 397 -45.04 -5.47 15.52
C LEU A 397 -45.29 -5.65 17.03
N THR A 398 -46.42 -6.26 17.40
CA THR A 398 -46.91 -6.34 18.79
C THR A 398 -46.25 -7.42 19.65
N LYS A 399 -45.34 -8.23 19.07
CA LYS A 399 -44.69 -9.37 19.75
C LYS A 399 -43.17 -9.36 19.57
N LEU A 400 -42.56 -8.19 19.73
CA LEU A 400 -41.11 -8.00 19.63
C LEU A 400 -40.53 -7.79 21.04
N PRO A 401 -39.95 -8.82 21.68
CA PRO A 401 -39.62 -8.79 23.11
C PRO A 401 -38.45 -7.87 23.46
N ARG A 402 -37.68 -7.43 22.45
CA ARG A 402 -36.50 -6.57 22.63
C ARG A 402 -36.66 -5.18 22.04
N LEU A 403 -37.78 -4.88 21.37
CA LEU A 403 -37.96 -3.62 20.67
C LEU A 403 -38.01 -2.45 21.67
N MET A 404 -37.13 -1.48 21.46
CA MET A 404 -36.97 -0.28 22.28
C MET A 404 -37.42 0.97 21.52
N PHE A 405 -37.06 1.08 20.25
CA PHE A 405 -37.35 2.24 19.41
C PHE A 405 -38.22 1.84 18.21
N LEU A 406 -39.41 2.44 18.11
CA LEU A 406 -40.37 2.18 17.04
C LEU A 406 -40.90 3.47 16.42
N TYR A 407 -40.48 3.74 15.18
CA TYR A 407 -40.92 4.91 14.43
C TYR A 407 -41.94 4.49 13.35
N LEU A 408 -43.17 4.96 13.49
CA LEU A 408 -44.31 4.62 12.62
C LEU A 408 -45.03 5.86 12.07
N HIS A 409 -44.47 7.04 12.27
CA HIS A 409 -45.08 8.29 11.83
C HIS A 409 -45.26 8.36 10.31
N GLY A 410 -46.21 9.15 9.83
CA GLY A 410 -46.48 9.27 8.38
C GLY A 410 -47.05 8.00 7.72
N ASN A 411 -47.74 7.15 8.49
CA ASN A 411 -48.44 5.97 7.97
C ASN A 411 -49.98 6.17 7.98
N GLN A 412 -50.74 5.10 7.73
CA GLN A 412 -52.20 5.09 7.67
C GLN A 412 -52.82 4.21 8.77
N ILE A 413 -52.13 4.09 9.91
CA ILE A 413 -52.49 3.21 11.02
C ILE A 413 -53.72 3.77 11.76
N ARG A 414 -54.77 2.95 11.89
CA ARG A 414 -56.00 3.32 12.62
C ARG A 414 -56.05 2.80 14.04
N SER A 415 -55.52 1.60 14.28
CA SER A 415 -55.44 0.98 15.61
C SER A 415 -53.99 0.64 15.96
N VAL A 416 -53.62 0.94 17.20
CA VAL A 416 -52.32 0.60 17.81
C VAL A 416 -52.45 -0.51 18.86
N ASP A 417 -53.53 -1.30 18.80
CA ASP A 417 -53.77 -2.39 19.75
C ASP A 417 -52.62 -3.39 19.75
N GLY A 418 -52.17 -3.75 20.95
CA GLY A 418 -51.11 -4.71 21.19
C GLY A 418 -49.73 -4.08 21.36
N LEU A 419 -49.50 -2.83 20.90
CA LEU A 419 -48.23 -2.14 21.16
C LEU A 419 -47.99 -1.94 22.66
N GLN A 420 -49.05 -1.79 23.46
CA GLN A 420 -48.95 -1.66 24.91
C GLN A 420 -48.35 -2.88 25.63
N ASN A 421 -48.29 -4.02 24.93
CA ASN A 421 -47.73 -5.26 25.47
C ASN A 421 -46.23 -5.40 25.20
N LEU A 422 -45.60 -4.48 24.46
CA LEU A 422 -44.16 -4.51 24.23
C LEU A 422 -43.43 -4.21 25.54
N PRO A 423 -42.58 -5.13 26.04
CA PRO A 423 -42.06 -5.04 27.40
C PRO A 423 -40.92 -4.04 27.55
N LYS A 424 -40.20 -3.73 26.47
CA LYS A 424 -39.01 -2.87 26.44
C LYS A 424 -39.18 -1.58 25.64
N LEU A 425 -40.39 -1.28 25.15
CA LEU A 425 -40.59 -0.12 24.30
C LEU A 425 -40.37 1.17 25.10
N GLU A 426 -39.39 1.96 24.66
CA GLU A 426 -38.95 3.20 25.27
C GLU A 426 -39.39 4.42 24.44
N GLU A 427 -39.46 4.27 23.11
CA GLU A 427 -39.82 5.37 22.21
C GLU A 427 -40.76 4.89 21.09
N LEU A 428 -41.87 5.61 20.91
CA LEU A 428 -42.91 5.31 19.94
C LEU A 428 -43.38 6.59 19.22
N TRP A 429 -43.13 6.68 17.92
CA TRP A 429 -43.55 7.84 17.10
C TRP A 429 -44.68 7.45 16.16
N LEU A 430 -45.80 8.16 16.24
CA LEU A 430 -47.07 7.86 15.57
C LEU A 430 -47.71 9.08 14.90
N GLN A 431 -47.08 10.26 14.96
CA GLN A 431 -47.57 11.48 14.31
C GLN A 431 -47.90 11.24 12.82
N GLY A 432 -48.89 11.96 12.30
CA GLY A 432 -49.36 11.75 10.92
C GLY A 432 -50.17 10.46 10.68
N ASN A 433 -50.51 9.66 11.70
CA ASN A 433 -51.43 8.52 11.56
C ASN A 433 -52.87 8.82 12.03
N PRO A 434 -53.91 8.25 11.39
CA PRO A 434 -55.31 8.37 11.81
C PRO A 434 -55.68 7.46 13.00
N VAL A 435 -54.87 7.43 14.07
CA VAL A 435 -55.07 6.55 15.25
C VAL A 435 -56.29 6.99 16.07
N ASN A 436 -57.26 6.12 16.23
CA ASN A 436 -58.53 6.40 16.92
C ASN A 436 -58.65 5.79 18.34
N ASN A 437 -57.76 4.88 18.73
CA ASN A 437 -57.80 4.16 20.02
C ASN A 437 -56.61 4.49 20.94
N ARG A 438 -56.14 5.74 20.95
CA ARG A 438 -54.91 6.17 21.65
C ARG A 438 -54.84 5.80 23.14
N ALA A 439 -56.00 5.70 23.81
CA ALA A 439 -56.08 5.35 25.23
C ALA A 439 -55.42 4.01 25.59
N VAL A 440 -55.30 3.08 24.63
CA VAL A 440 -54.65 1.78 24.86
C VAL A 440 -53.16 1.91 25.16
N LEU A 441 -52.53 3.04 24.81
CA LEU A 441 -51.11 3.30 25.05
C LEU A 441 -50.81 3.83 26.46
N LYS A 442 -51.83 4.12 27.30
CA LYS A 442 -51.63 4.61 28.67
C LYS A 442 -50.64 3.76 29.49
N PRO A 443 -50.66 2.41 29.45
CA PRO A 443 -49.69 1.60 30.18
C PRO A 443 -48.23 1.79 29.75
N LEU A 444 -47.98 2.14 28.48
CA LEU A 444 -46.62 2.46 28.01
C LEU A 444 -46.15 3.79 28.59
N HIS A 445 -46.99 4.81 28.46
CA HIS A 445 -46.72 6.14 29.00
C HIS A 445 -46.49 6.09 30.52
N ASP A 446 -47.33 5.36 31.26
CA ASP A 446 -47.19 5.19 32.73
C ASP A 446 -45.87 4.52 33.14
N ARG A 447 -45.24 3.74 32.25
CA ARG A 447 -43.92 3.11 32.46
C ARG A 447 -42.75 3.95 31.95
N GLY A 448 -43.00 5.17 31.46
CA GLY A 448 -41.95 6.10 31.01
C GLY A 448 -41.62 6.02 29.52
N CYS A 449 -42.39 5.31 28.70
CA CYS A 449 -42.23 5.33 27.24
C CYS A 449 -42.54 6.74 26.69
N VAL A 450 -41.62 7.28 25.89
CA VAL A 450 -41.83 8.51 25.12
C VAL A 450 -42.74 8.18 23.95
N ILE A 451 -43.91 8.84 23.89
CA ILE A 451 -44.90 8.63 22.83
C ILE A 451 -45.17 9.94 22.13
N ASP A 452 -44.76 10.05 20.87
CA ASP A 452 -45.14 11.16 20.01
C ASP A 452 -46.34 10.76 19.15
N ILE A 453 -47.48 11.44 19.34
CA ILE A 453 -48.75 11.14 18.65
C ILE A 453 -49.54 12.42 18.35
N TRP A 454 -48.89 13.57 18.50
CA TRP A 454 -49.51 14.88 18.23
C TRP A 454 -49.31 15.24 16.76
N PRO A 455 -50.33 15.84 16.12
CA PRO A 455 -50.29 16.18 14.70
C PRO A 455 -49.29 17.29 14.37
#